data_AF-A0A955PY04-F1
#
_entry.id   AF-A0A955PY04-F1
#
_cell.length_a   1.000
_cell.length_b   1.000
_cell.length_c   1.000
_cell.angle_alpha   90.00
_cell.angle_beta   90.00
_cell.angle_gamma   90.00
#
_symmetry.space_group_name_H-M   'P 1'
#
loop_
_entity.id
_entity.type
_entity.pdbx_description
1 polymer ?
#
loop_
_entity_poly.entity_id
_entity_poly.type
_entity_poly.pdbx_seq_one_letter_code
_entity_poly.pdbx_strand_id
1 'polypeptide(L)'
;MGRIPHLQAQEPIRCGWVGTKPHFIAYHDEEWGIPVHTDHRHFEMLTLEGAQAGLSWSTILLRREGYRRAFAGFDPLKVSKFDNGKKAALLQDTGIIRNRLKIESAITNAQAFLQVQKEFGSFDHYIWD
;
A
#
# COMPACT_ATOMS: atom_id res chain seq x y z
N MET A 1 -30.81 -35.41 25.46
CA MET A 1 -30.10 -34.67 24.39
C MET A 1 -30.23 -33.19 24.63
N GLY A 2 -29.25 -32.56 25.30
CA GLY A 2 -29.20 -31.11 25.49
C GLY A 2 -28.38 -30.47 24.37
N ARG A 3 -28.97 -29.51 23.64
CA ARG A 3 -28.31 -28.77 22.56
C ARG A 3 -27.39 -27.71 23.22
N ILE A 4 -26.09 -27.79 22.97
CA ILE A 4 -25.12 -26.78 23.43
C ILE A 4 -25.48 -25.44 22.75
N PRO A 5 -25.63 -24.32 23.48
CA PRO A 5 -25.87 -23.03 22.84
C PRO A 5 -24.60 -22.65 22.07
N HIS A 6 -24.73 -22.43 20.77
CA HIS A 6 -23.69 -21.78 19.99
C HIS A 6 -23.50 -20.38 20.57
N LEU A 7 -22.40 -20.13 21.28
CA LEU A 7 -21.94 -18.78 21.59
C LEU A 7 -21.65 -18.12 20.25
N GLN A 8 -22.56 -17.28 19.77
CA GLN A 8 -22.28 -16.38 18.65
C GLN A 8 -21.24 -15.38 19.13
N ALA A 9 -20.05 -15.42 18.56
CA ALA A 9 -19.06 -14.39 18.77
C ALA A 9 -19.67 -13.04 18.35
N GLN A 10 -19.64 -12.06 19.24
CA GLN A 10 -20.14 -10.72 18.95
C GLN A 10 -19.21 -10.05 17.95
N GLU A 11 -19.75 -9.46 16.88
CA GLU A 11 -18.94 -8.75 15.89
C GLU A 11 -18.19 -7.58 16.58
N PRO A 12 -16.90 -7.39 16.28
CA PRO A 12 -16.13 -6.31 16.91
C PRO A 12 -16.67 -4.95 16.47
N ILE A 13 -16.71 -4.00 17.41
CA ILE A 13 -17.00 -2.60 17.11
C ILE A 13 -15.80 -2.04 16.34
N ARG A 14 -16.02 -1.60 15.09
CA ARG A 14 -14.98 -1.07 14.20
C ARG A 14 -15.05 0.45 14.09
N CYS A 15 -13.98 1.05 13.59
CA CYS A 15 -13.99 2.48 13.25
C CYS A 15 -15.09 2.81 12.23
N GLY A 16 -15.70 3.99 12.36
CA GLY A 16 -16.85 4.39 11.51
C GLY A 16 -16.55 4.49 10.01
N TRP A 17 -15.29 4.54 9.61
CA TRP A 17 -14.87 4.63 8.21
C TRP A 17 -14.79 3.28 7.48
N VAL A 18 -14.87 2.14 8.19
CA VAL A 18 -14.67 0.80 7.60
C VAL A 18 -15.84 0.36 6.70
N GLY A 19 -17.06 0.79 7.01
CA GLY A 19 -18.24 0.35 6.26
C GLY A 19 -18.40 -1.19 6.25
N THR A 20 -18.86 -1.75 5.14
CA THR A 20 -19.28 -3.18 5.04
C THR A 20 -18.52 -4.00 4.00
N LYS A 21 -17.56 -3.40 3.28
CA LYS A 21 -16.85 -4.09 2.19
C LYS A 21 -15.84 -5.09 2.77
N PRO A 22 -15.88 -6.38 2.41
CA PRO A 22 -15.03 -7.40 3.04
C PRO A 22 -13.52 -7.10 2.98
N HIS A 23 -13.01 -6.62 1.84
CA HIS A 23 -11.59 -6.29 1.70
C HIS A 23 -11.17 -5.09 2.56
N PHE A 24 -12.10 -4.17 2.86
CA PHE A 24 -11.84 -3.00 3.68
C PHE A 24 -11.90 -3.34 5.17
N ILE A 25 -12.80 -4.26 5.54
CA ILE A 25 -12.86 -4.87 6.86
C ILE A 25 -11.57 -5.63 7.15
N ALA A 26 -11.12 -6.51 6.24
CA ALA A 26 -9.88 -7.26 6.42
C ALA A 26 -8.67 -6.32 6.57
N TYR A 27 -8.55 -5.30 5.71
CA TYR A 27 -7.50 -4.29 5.85
C TYR A 27 -7.53 -3.57 7.21
N HIS A 28 -8.71 -3.17 7.69
CA HIS A 28 -8.84 -2.53 8.99
C HIS A 28 -8.44 -3.47 10.13
N ASP A 29 -8.95 -4.70 10.12
CA ASP A 29 -8.79 -5.63 11.23
C ASP A 29 -7.37 -6.24 11.29
N GLU A 30 -6.71 -6.38 10.14
CA GLU A 30 -5.47 -7.16 10.01
C GLU A 30 -4.24 -6.33 9.61
N GLU A 31 -4.40 -5.06 9.21
CA GLU A 31 -3.29 -4.25 8.71
C GLU A 31 -3.26 -2.81 9.26
N TRP A 32 -4.42 -2.15 9.37
CA TRP A 32 -4.47 -0.74 9.73
C TRP A 32 -4.16 -0.52 11.20
N GLY A 33 -3.18 0.36 11.47
CA GLY A 33 -2.76 0.68 12.84
C GLY A 33 -1.89 -0.39 13.51
N ILE A 34 -1.57 -1.49 12.82
CA ILE A 34 -0.61 -2.50 13.30
C ILE A 34 0.80 -2.01 12.99
N PRO A 35 1.72 -1.94 13.97
CA PRO A 35 3.10 -1.55 13.74
C PRO A 35 3.80 -2.44 12.71
N VAL A 36 4.57 -1.81 11.82
CA VAL A 36 5.35 -2.47 10.78
C VAL A 36 6.77 -1.95 10.85
N HIS A 37 7.74 -2.87 10.79
CA HIS A 37 9.17 -2.56 10.87
C HIS A 37 9.97 -3.10 9.67
N THR A 38 9.43 -2.92 8.45
CA THR A 38 10.10 -3.39 7.23
C THR A 38 10.03 -2.34 6.13
N ASP A 39 11.20 -1.95 5.62
CA ASP A 39 11.33 -0.94 4.55
C ASP A 39 10.53 -1.27 3.30
N HIS A 40 10.49 -2.55 2.93
CA HIS A 40 9.70 -3.01 1.80
C HIS A 40 8.23 -2.63 1.94
N ARG A 41 7.67 -2.85 3.13
CA ARG A 41 6.28 -2.54 3.41
C ARG A 41 6.05 -1.03 3.55
N HIS A 42 6.99 -0.32 4.14
CA HIS A 42 6.94 1.15 4.22
C HIS A 42 6.89 1.78 2.83
N PHE A 43 7.75 1.31 1.92
CA PHE A 43 7.76 1.80 0.54
C PHE A 43 6.49 1.42 -0.23
N GLU A 44 5.95 0.20 -0.04
CA GLU A 44 4.64 -0.20 -0.56
C GLU A 44 3.56 0.78 -0.11
N MET A 45 3.44 1.03 1.19
CA MET A 45 2.39 1.91 1.72
C MET A 45 2.58 3.35 1.28
N LEU A 46 3.78 3.90 1.34
CA LEU A 46 4.09 5.26 0.87
C LEU A 46 3.68 5.47 -0.60
N THR A 47 3.92 4.47 -1.44
CA THR A 47 3.52 4.50 -2.86
C THR A 47 1.99 4.48 -3.02
N LEU A 48 1.29 3.63 -2.26
CA LEU A 48 -0.16 3.48 -2.34
C LEU A 48 -0.90 4.70 -1.77
N GLU A 49 -0.41 5.28 -0.68
CA GLU A 49 -0.96 6.51 -0.10
C GLU A 49 -0.83 7.69 -1.08
N GLY A 50 0.32 7.84 -1.74
CA GLY A 50 0.48 8.82 -2.82
C GLY A 50 -0.48 8.58 -3.99
N ALA A 51 -0.75 7.32 -4.32
CA ALA A 51 -1.72 6.97 -5.36
C ALA A 51 -3.17 7.29 -4.97
N GLN A 52 -3.48 7.46 -3.68
CA GLN A 52 -4.82 7.74 -3.19
C GLN A 52 -5.33 9.15 -3.57
N ALA A 53 -4.46 10.16 -3.71
CA ALA A 53 -4.88 11.55 -3.88
C ALA A 53 -6.06 11.74 -4.86
N GLY A 54 -7.22 12.20 -4.36
CA GLY A 54 -8.45 12.36 -5.14
C GLY A 54 -9.29 11.09 -5.36
N LEU A 55 -9.03 10.01 -4.64
CA LEU A 55 -9.72 8.71 -4.72
C LEU A 55 -10.00 8.15 -3.32
N SER A 56 -10.86 7.13 -3.24
CA SER A 56 -11.09 6.39 -2.00
C SER A 56 -9.95 5.39 -1.72
N TRP A 57 -9.59 5.19 -0.45
CA TRP A 57 -8.62 4.15 -0.06
C TRP A 57 -9.09 2.74 -0.48
N SER A 58 -10.40 2.47 -0.42
CA SER A 58 -10.99 1.24 -0.96
C SER A 58 -10.66 1.02 -2.44
N THR A 59 -10.56 2.08 -3.25
CA THR A 59 -10.17 1.96 -4.67
C THR A 59 -8.71 1.53 -4.81
N ILE A 60 -7.84 2.03 -3.93
CA ILE A 60 -6.41 1.71 -3.92
C ILE A 60 -6.18 0.27 -3.49
N LEU A 61 -6.84 -0.18 -2.41
CA LEU A 61 -6.71 -1.56 -1.94
C LEU A 61 -7.15 -2.59 -2.98
N LEU A 62 -8.24 -2.33 -3.71
CA LEU A 62 -8.68 -3.20 -4.82
C LEU A 62 -7.65 -3.28 -5.96
N ARG A 63 -6.78 -2.28 -6.09
CA ARG A 63 -5.73 -2.20 -7.11
C ARG A 63 -4.36 -2.62 -6.60
N ARG A 64 -4.22 -2.96 -5.32
CA ARG A 64 -2.94 -3.25 -4.67
C ARG A 64 -2.12 -4.31 -5.40
N GLU A 65 -2.75 -5.41 -5.80
CA GLU A 65 -2.08 -6.46 -6.57
C GLU A 65 -1.61 -5.97 -7.95
N GLY A 66 -2.39 -5.09 -8.58
CA GLY A 66 -2.00 -4.42 -9.82
C GLY A 66 -0.73 -3.59 -9.62
N TYR A 67 -0.70 -2.78 -8.56
CA TYR A 67 0.49 -2.01 -8.19
C TYR A 67 1.68 -2.91 -7.88
N ARG A 68 1.49 -3.99 -7.12
CA ARG A 68 2.58 -4.92 -6.79
C ARG A 68 3.24 -5.49 -8.03
N ARG A 69 2.46 -5.92 -9.04
CA ARG A 69 3.02 -6.40 -10.31
C ARG A 69 3.68 -5.27 -11.10
N ALA A 70 2.99 -4.13 -11.22
CA ALA A 70 3.40 -3.01 -12.05
C ALA A 70 4.72 -2.36 -11.56
N PHE A 71 4.87 -2.26 -10.23
CA PHE A 71 5.99 -1.61 -9.53
C PHE A 71 7.03 -2.62 -9.00
N ALA A 72 7.22 -3.73 -9.72
CA ALA A 72 8.29 -4.70 -9.44
C ALA A 72 8.31 -5.21 -8.00
N GLY A 73 7.12 -5.47 -7.44
CA GLY A 73 6.95 -5.90 -6.07
C GLY A 73 7.19 -4.83 -5.03
N PHE A 74 7.18 -3.54 -5.38
CA PHE A 74 7.60 -2.42 -4.50
C PHE A 74 9.07 -2.50 -4.08
N ASP A 75 9.94 -2.89 -5.02
CA ASP A 75 11.39 -2.83 -4.81
C ASP A 75 11.90 -1.42 -5.16
N PRO A 76 12.34 -0.59 -4.17
CA PRO A 76 12.73 0.78 -4.43
C PRO A 76 13.97 0.88 -5.34
N LEU A 77 14.87 -0.11 -5.34
CA LEU A 77 16.02 -0.14 -6.25
C LEU A 77 15.60 -0.34 -7.71
N LYS A 78 14.55 -1.11 -7.95
CA LYS A 78 14.01 -1.30 -9.31
C LYS A 78 13.14 -0.12 -9.73
N VAL A 79 12.24 0.34 -8.86
CA VAL A 79 11.31 1.44 -9.17
C VAL A 79 12.05 2.75 -9.44
N SER A 80 13.12 3.04 -8.70
CA SER A 80 13.95 4.25 -8.91
C SER A 80 14.60 4.33 -10.29
N LYS A 81 14.69 3.20 -11.01
CA LYS A 81 15.32 3.07 -12.34
C LYS A 81 14.31 2.99 -13.48
N PHE A 82 13.01 3.14 -13.20
CA PHE A 82 11.99 3.10 -14.26
C PHE A 82 12.20 4.25 -15.25
N ASP A 83 12.34 3.90 -16.52
CA ASP A 83 12.59 4.83 -17.61
C ASP A 83 11.29 5.31 -18.28
N ASN A 84 11.43 6.09 -19.35
CA ASN A 84 10.29 6.57 -20.14
C ASN A 84 9.46 5.45 -20.77
N GLY A 85 10.11 4.34 -21.18
CA GLY A 85 9.41 3.18 -21.74
C GLY A 85 8.54 2.50 -20.70
N LYS A 86 9.08 2.27 -19.50
CA LYS A 86 8.34 1.71 -18.38
C LYS A 86 7.20 2.64 -17.95
N LYS A 87 7.41 3.95 -17.86
CA LYS A 87 6.34 4.93 -17.57
C LYS A 87 5.21 4.87 -18.61
N ALA A 88 5.54 4.78 -19.90
CA ALA A 88 4.55 4.65 -20.96
C ALA A 88 3.74 3.34 -20.85
N ALA A 89 4.40 2.22 -20.53
CA ALA A 89 3.73 0.95 -20.28
C ALA A 89 2.78 1.01 -19.06
N LEU A 90 3.22 1.64 -17.97
CA LEU A 90 2.41 1.83 -16.75
C LEU A 90 1.16 2.68 -17.02
N LEU A 91 1.25 3.69 -17.90
CA LEU A 91 0.10 4.48 -18.31
C LEU A 91 -0.97 3.69 -19.09
N GLN A 92 -0.65 2.49 -19.59
CA GLN A 92 -1.60 1.59 -20.23
C GLN A 92 -2.13 0.50 -19.29
N ASP A 93 -1.51 0.29 -18.14
CA ASP A 93 -1.87 -0.78 -17.21
C ASP A 93 -3.18 -0.45 -16.48
N THR A 94 -4.24 -1.18 -16.80
CA THR A 94 -5.57 -1.00 -16.19
C THR A 94 -5.65 -1.50 -14.75
N GLY A 95 -4.63 -2.24 -14.28
CA GLY A 95 -4.49 -2.69 -12.90
C GLY A 95 -4.15 -1.57 -11.92
N ILE A 96 -3.65 -0.43 -12.39
CA ILE A 96 -3.26 0.71 -11.55
C ILE A 96 -4.04 1.99 -11.88
N ILE A 97 -3.82 3.06 -11.11
CA ILE A 97 -4.32 4.39 -11.46
C ILE A 97 -3.41 4.97 -12.54
N ARG A 98 -3.93 5.06 -13.77
CA ARG A 98 -3.22 5.57 -14.96
C ARG A 98 -3.09 7.09 -14.93
N ASN A 99 -2.30 7.60 -13.99
CA ASN A 99 -2.02 9.02 -13.84
C ASN A 99 -0.51 9.25 -13.90
N ARG A 100 -0.07 10.12 -14.82
CA ARG A 100 1.35 10.39 -15.07
C ARG A 100 2.08 10.88 -13.81
N LEU A 101 1.51 11.87 -13.12
CA LEU A 101 2.14 12.48 -11.94
C LEU A 101 2.28 11.49 -10.79
N LYS A 102 1.29 10.62 -10.56
CA LYS A 102 1.36 9.56 -9.53
C LYS A 102 2.41 8.49 -9.85
N ILE A 103 2.58 8.14 -11.13
CA ILE A 103 3.62 7.20 -11.57
C ILE A 103 4.99 7.83 -11.39
N GLU A 104 5.15 9.09 -11.81
CA GLU A 104 6.41 9.82 -11.67
C GLU A 104 6.77 10.03 -10.20
N SER A 105 5.80 10.36 -9.34
CA SER A 105 6.04 10.53 -7.91
C SER A 105 6.51 9.24 -7.25
N ALA A 106 5.99 8.07 -7.63
CA ALA A 106 6.45 6.79 -7.10
C ALA A 106 7.94 6.53 -7.44
N ILE A 107 8.40 6.97 -8.62
CA ILE A 107 9.80 6.83 -9.06
C ILE A 107 10.71 7.79 -8.28
N THR A 108 10.30 9.06 -8.14
CA THR A 108 11.08 10.04 -7.36
C THR A 108 11.10 9.68 -5.88
N ASN A 109 9.99 9.14 -5.35
CA ASN A 109 9.93 8.65 -3.97
C ASN A 109 10.86 7.46 -3.76
N ALA A 110 10.96 6.53 -4.74
CA ALA A 110 11.92 5.44 -4.65
C ALA A 110 13.37 5.95 -4.57
N GLN A 111 13.71 6.98 -5.35
CA GLN A 111 15.04 7.59 -5.32
C GLN A 111 15.32 8.25 -3.96
N ALA A 112 14.37 9.02 -3.43
CA ALA A 112 14.50 9.65 -2.12
C ALA A 112 14.56 8.62 -0.98
N PHE A 113 13.74 7.57 -1.05
CA PHE A 113 13.74 6.47 -0.08
C PHE A 113 15.11 5.81 0.02
N LEU A 114 15.77 5.55 -1.12
CA LEU A 114 17.15 5.02 -1.14
C LEU A 114 18.18 5.98 -0.54
N GLN A 115 17.99 7.30 -0.69
CA GLN A 115 18.88 8.28 -0.04
C GLN A 115 18.70 8.26 1.48
N VAL A 116 17.45 8.19 1.96
CA VAL A 116 17.16 8.01 3.39
C VAL A 116 17.80 6.74 3.92
N GLN A 117 17.65 5.60 3.24
CA GLN A 117 18.33 4.36 3.63
C GLN A 117 19.85 4.51 3.68
N LYS A 118 20.44 5.28 2.77
CA LYS A 118 21.89 5.52 2.78
C LYS A 118 22.34 6.38 3.97
N GLU A 119 21.55 7.36 4.37
CA GLU A 119 21.89 8.30 5.44
C GLU A 119 21.58 7.74 6.84
N PHE A 120 20.45 7.06 6.98
CA PHE A 120 19.92 6.58 8.27
C PHE A 120 20.02 5.05 8.44
N GLY A 121 20.57 4.35 7.45
CA GLY A 121 20.73 2.89 7.43
C GLY A 121 19.47 2.14 6.96
N SER A 122 18.29 2.58 7.37
CA SER A 122 17.00 2.09 6.88
C SER A 122 15.95 3.20 6.89
N PHE A 123 14.87 3.02 6.13
CA PHE A 123 13.74 3.95 6.20
C PHE A 123 12.94 3.77 7.48
N ASP A 124 12.84 2.53 7.97
CA ASP A 124 12.19 2.20 9.25
C ASP A 124 12.80 2.98 10.42
N HIS A 125 14.12 2.96 10.55
CA HIS A 125 14.85 3.74 11.55
C HIS A 125 14.53 5.23 11.43
N TYR A 126 14.52 5.77 10.20
CA TYR A 126 14.24 7.19 9.97
C TYR A 126 12.85 7.66 10.43
N ILE A 127 11.82 6.80 10.36
CA ILE A 127 10.43 7.21 10.66
C ILE A 127 9.95 6.84 12.06
N TRP A 128 10.65 5.94 12.76
CA TRP A 128 10.25 5.44 14.08
C TRP A 128 11.09 5.96 15.24
N ASP A 129 12.34 6.36 15.01
CA ASP A 129 13.25 6.91 16.03
C ASP A 129 13.34 8.44 15.98
#